data_AF-A0A2G6FWI4-F1
#
_entry.id   AF-A0A2G6FWI4-F1
#
_cell.length_a   1.000
_cell.length_b   1.000
_cell.length_c   1.000
_cell.angle_alpha   90.00
_cell.angle_beta   90.00
_cell.angle_gamma   90.00
#
_symmetry.space_group_name_H-M   'P 1'
#
loop_
_entity.id
_entity.type
_entity.pdbx_description
1 polymer ?
#
loop_
_entity_poly.entity_id
_entity_poly.type
_entity_poly.pdbx_seq_one_letter_code
_entity_poly.pdbx_strand_id
1 'polypeptide(L)'
;MKFMSFFVLVFVLFWGSAIAADPQVQNATKVDSEQQASSPVLEINQAELEAGVTLDENGTDEALLPQPALSPMMIEIKTALETNHNQVRALAERAAQAPDYEARRALNQEASQLKQQLELDILAIQARYARQDGNEELALKIEDSIEKILNPPMPEAPTETRPEPQNR
;
A
#
# COMPACT_ATOMS: atom_id res chain seq x y z
N MET A 1 34.99 0.14 13.56
CA MET A 1 34.73 0.79 12.26
C MET A 1 33.26 1.18 12.22
N LYS A 2 32.96 2.33 11.62
CA LYS A 2 31.74 3.14 11.79
C LYS A 2 30.48 2.46 11.20
N PHE A 3 29.36 2.66 11.90
CA PHE A 3 28.00 2.29 11.50
C PHE A 3 27.66 2.81 10.09
N MET A 4 27.27 1.89 9.20
CA MET A 4 26.65 2.24 7.93
C MET A 4 25.16 2.46 8.15
N SER A 5 24.75 3.68 7.84
CA SER A 5 23.38 4.15 7.80
C SER A 5 22.56 3.34 6.79
N PHE A 6 21.57 2.57 7.25
CA PHE A 6 20.51 2.03 6.39
C PHE A 6 19.22 2.80 6.71
N PHE A 7 18.92 3.76 5.84
CA PHE A 7 17.59 4.34 5.69
C PHE A 7 16.64 3.23 5.23
N VAL A 8 15.97 2.56 6.16
CA VAL A 8 14.77 1.77 5.87
C VAL A 8 13.62 2.76 5.81
N LEU A 9 13.21 3.07 4.58
CA LEU A 9 12.17 4.03 4.27
C LEU A 9 10.81 3.39 4.62
N VAL A 10 10.39 3.53 5.88
CA VAL A 10 9.06 3.13 6.35
C VAL A 10 8.04 4.14 5.82
N PHE A 11 7.40 3.81 4.70
CA PHE A 11 6.23 4.55 4.22
C PHE A 11 5.03 4.25 5.13
N VAL A 12 4.81 5.09 6.13
CA VAL A 12 3.56 5.14 6.90
C VAL A 12 2.54 5.91 6.07
N LEU A 13 1.68 5.20 5.34
CA LEU A 13 0.52 5.83 4.69
C LEU A 13 -0.55 6.12 5.74
N PHE A 14 -0.57 7.40 6.11
CA PHE A 14 -1.53 8.07 6.97
C PHE A 14 -2.85 8.25 6.21
N TRP A 15 -3.90 7.50 6.55
CA TRP A 15 -5.27 7.77 6.08
C TRP A 15 -6.18 7.97 7.28
N GLY A 16 -6.38 9.25 7.63
CA GLY A 16 -7.32 9.72 8.64
C GLY A 16 -8.65 10.14 8.01
N SER A 17 -9.73 9.82 8.73
CA SER A 17 -11.14 9.89 8.37
C SER A 17 -11.71 11.27 8.03
N ALA A 18 -12.84 11.24 7.32
CA ALA A 18 -13.75 12.34 7.00
C ALA A 18 -14.33 13.09 8.21
N ILE A 19 -14.60 14.39 8.03
CA ILE A 19 -15.52 15.25 8.82
C ILE A 19 -16.25 16.13 7.78
N ALA A 20 -17.50 15.83 7.41
CA ALA A 20 -18.78 16.34 7.93
C ALA A 20 -19.17 17.75 7.41
N ALA A 21 -20.43 17.85 6.95
CA ALA A 21 -21.10 18.98 6.29
C ALA A 21 -21.46 20.17 7.22
N ASP A 22 -21.67 21.38 6.67
CA ASP A 22 -22.98 22.09 6.50
C ASP A 22 -22.79 23.59 6.04
N PRO A 23 -23.81 24.47 5.82
CA PRO A 23 -23.95 25.23 4.55
C PRO A 23 -24.12 26.77 4.68
N GLN A 24 -24.16 27.45 3.52
CA GLN A 24 -24.88 28.71 3.21
C GLN A 24 -24.44 30.09 3.81
N VAL A 25 -24.60 31.10 2.94
CA VAL A 25 -24.66 32.59 3.14
C VAL A 25 -23.29 33.29 3.40
N GLN A 26 -22.81 34.34 2.70
CA GLN A 26 -23.44 35.60 2.25
C GLN A 26 -22.66 36.33 1.12
N ASN A 27 -23.39 36.72 0.07
CA ASN A 27 -23.42 38.02 -0.65
C ASN A 27 -22.27 39.06 -0.52
N ALA A 28 -21.74 39.55 -1.67
CA ALA A 28 -21.60 40.97 -2.05
C ALA A 28 -20.89 41.10 -3.44
N THR A 29 -21.53 41.58 -4.51
CA THR A 29 -21.50 42.96 -5.04
C THR A 29 -20.34 43.30 -6.02
N LYS A 30 -20.70 43.39 -7.31
CA LYS A 30 -20.42 44.48 -8.29
C LYS A 30 -19.01 44.67 -8.95
N VAL A 31 -18.99 44.33 -10.25
CA VAL A 31 -18.54 45.07 -11.47
C VAL A 31 -17.09 45.60 -11.61
N ASP A 32 -16.56 45.29 -12.81
CA ASP A 32 -15.53 45.91 -13.66
C ASP A 32 -14.02 45.64 -13.46
N SER A 33 -13.49 44.94 -14.49
CA SER A 33 -12.30 45.23 -15.30
C SER A 33 -11.08 45.89 -14.63
N GLU A 34 -10.00 45.13 -14.42
CA GLU A 34 -8.71 45.26 -15.14
C GLU A 34 -7.60 44.43 -14.45
N GLN A 35 -6.95 43.58 -15.25
CA GLN A 35 -5.52 43.28 -15.27
C GLN A 35 -4.81 42.69 -14.01
N GLN A 36 -4.55 41.38 -14.13
CA GLN A 36 -3.22 40.76 -14.01
C GLN A 36 -2.64 40.50 -12.60
N ALA A 37 -2.78 39.24 -12.14
CA ALA A 37 -1.66 38.48 -11.56
C ALA A 37 -1.95 36.97 -11.54
N SER A 38 -1.28 36.25 -12.44
CA SER A 38 -0.70 34.91 -12.28
C SER A 38 -1.55 33.79 -11.65
N SER A 39 -2.12 32.94 -12.50
CA SER A 39 -2.28 31.50 -12.26
C SER A 39 -2.49 30.81 -13.62
N PRO A 40 -1.62 29.90 -14.08
CA PRO A 40 -1.95 29.07 -15.24
C PRO A 40 -3.06 28.09 -14.84
N VAL A 41 -4.29 28.44 -15.22
CA VAL A 41 -5.37 27.48 -15.43
C VAL A 41 -4.98 26.69 -16.67
N LEU A 42 -4.53 25.45 -16.49
CA LEU A 42 -4.46 24.47 -17.58
C LEU A 42 -5.90 24.05 -17.88
N GLU A 43 -6.55 24.91 -18.65
CA GLU A 43 -7.81 24.68 -19.32
C GLU A 43 -7.58 23.51 -20.28
N ILE A 44 -8.24 22.40 -20.00
CA ILE A 44 -8.22 21.17 -20.79
C ILE A 44 -8.78 21.54 -22.16
N ASN A 45 -7.89 21.71 -23.15
CA ASN A 45 -8.26 21.89 -24.54
C ASN A 45 -8.79 20.56 -25.07
N GLN A 46 -10.12 20.40 -25.08
CA GLN A 46 -10.83 19.26 -25.68
C GLN A 46 -10.71 19.20 -27.23
N ALA A 47 -9.68 19.84 -27.80
CA ALA A 47 -9.31 19.78 -29.21
C ALA A 47 -8.13 18.83 -29.49
N GLU A 48 -7.48 18.26 -28.46
CA GLU A 48 -6.40 17.25 -28.62
C GLU A 48 -6.93 15.80 -28.73
N LEU A 49 -8.23 15.60 -28.97
CA LEU A 49 -8.83 14.27 -29.18
C LEU A 49 -8.87 13.82 -30.64
N GLU A 50 -8.36 14.61 -31.60
CA GLU A 50 -8.44 14.27 -33.03
C GLU A 50 -7.12 14.32 -33.81
N ALA A 51 -5.98 14.58 -33.15
CA ALA A 51 -4.68 14.65 -33.82
C ALA A 51 -3.69 13.61 -33.28
N GLY A 52 -3.92 12.35 -33.62
CA GLY A 52 -3.00 11.26 -33.34
C GLY A 52 -3.24 9.95 -34.09
N VAL A 53 -4.14 9.92 -35.07
CA VAL A 53 -4.26 8.83 -36.05
C VAL A 53 -3.94 9.42 -37.41
N THR A 54 -2.64 9.57 -37.69
CA THR A 54 -2.15 9.59 -39.06
C THR A 54 -1.99 8.14 -39.47
N LEU A 55 -3.02 7.57 -40.11
CA LEU A 55 -2.86 6.39 -40.94
C LEU A 55 -2.04 6.84 -42.16
N ASP A 56 -0.72 6.77 -42.06
CA ASP A 56 0.09 6.74 -43.28
C ASP A 56 -0.05 5.35 -43.92
N GLU A 57 -0.31 5.33 -45.22
CA GLU A 57 -0.44 4.12 -46.01
C GLU A 57 0.94 3.58 -46.48
N ASN A 58 2.05 3.89 -45.79
CA ASN A 58 3.36 3.45 -46.27
C ASN A 58 4.46 3.39 -45.18
N GLY A 59 4.33 2.40 -44.30
CA GLY A 59 5.48 1.67 -43.78
C GLY A 59 6.38 2.40 -42.78
N THR A 60 6.08 2.25 -41.50
CA THR A 60 7.04 1.70 -40.54
C THR A 60 6.27 1.00 -39.43
N ASP A 61 6.51 -0.30 -39.24
CA ASP A 61 6.13 -1.05 -38.04
C ASP A 61 6.81 -0.37 -36.84
N GLU A 62 6.14 0.61 -36.25
CA GLU A 62 6.55 1.17 -34.96
C GLU A 62 6.23 0.11 -33.92
N ALA A 63 7.17 -0.82 -33.79
CA ALA A 63 7.11 -1.95 -32.90
C ALA A 63 6.67 -1.46 -31.51
N LEU A 64 5.43 -1.78 -31.14
CA LEU A 64 5.00 -1.77 -29.75
C LEU A 64 6.07 -2.55 -28.98
N LEU A 65 6.92 -1.83 -28.25
CA LEU A 65 7.98 -2.47 -27.48
C LEU A 65 7.31 -3.52 -26.58
N PRO A 66 7.75 -4.78 -26.62
CA PRO A 66 7.13 -5.83 -25.84
C PRO A 66 7.22 -5.45 -24.36
N GLN A 67 6.07 -5.31 -23.69
CA GLN A 67 6.04 -5.09 -22.26
C GLN A 67 6.82 -6.23 -21.58
N PRO A 68 7.72 -5.92 -20.63
CA PRO A 68 8.50 -6.95 -19.97
C PRO A 68 7.54 -7.94 -19.31
N ALA A 69 7.66 -9.21 -19.67
CA ALA A 69 6.87 -10.26 -19.06
C ALA A 69 7.14 -10.27 -17.54
N LEU A 70 6.07 -10.30 -16.74
CA LEU A 70 6.19 -10.42 -15.28
C LEU A 70 6.95 -11.71 -14.95
N SER A 71 7.85 -11.64 -13.97
CA SER A 71 8.50 -12.85 -13.46
C SER A 71 7.47 -13.79 -12.83
N PRO A 72 7.68 -15.12 -12.85
CA PRO A 72 6.76 -16.09 -12.24
C PRO A 72 6.44 -15.77 -10.77
N MET A 73 7.43 -15.33 -10.00
CA MET A 73 7.24 -14.87 -8.60
C MET A 73 6.22 -13.73 -8.51
N MET A 74 6.33 -12.72 -9.38
CA MET A 74 5.41 -11.58 -9.37
C MET A 74 3.99 -11.97 -9.79
N ILE A 75 3.83 -12.97 -10.66
CA ILE A 75 2.52 -13.51 -11.03
C ILE A 75 1.86 -14.17 -9.81
N GLU A 76 2.60 -14.95 -9.04
CA GLU A 76 2.08 -15.58 -7.82
C GLU A 76 1.73 -14.55 -6.74
N ILE A 77 2.60 -13.57 -6.50
CA ILE A 77 2.33 -12.48 -5.55
C ILE A 77 1.08 -11.70 -5.97
N LYS A 78 0.96 -11.35 -7.25
CA LYS A 78 -0.22 -10.67 -7.78
C LYS A 78 -1.49 -11.50 -7.56
N THR A 79 -1.43 -12.79 -7.81
CA THR A 79 -2.56 -13.70 -7.59
C THR A 79 -2.98 -13.71 -6.11
N ALA A 80 -2.01 -13.82 -5.19
CA ALA A 80 -2.27 -13.78 -3.74
C ALA A 80 -2.92 -12.44 -3.31
N LEU A 81 -2.42 -11.32 -3.83
CA LEU A 81 -2.97 -9.98 -3.58
C LEU A 81 -4.41 -9.85 -4.09
N GLU A 82 -4.69 -10.31 -5.31
CA GLU A 82 -6.04 -10.27 -5.90
C GLU A 82 -7.01 -11.14 -5.11
N THR A 83 -6.61 -12.36 -4.73
CA THR A 83 -7.42 -13.24 -3.87
C THR A 83 -7.73 -12.57 -2.53
N ASN A 84 -6.72 -12.04 -1.84
CA ASN A 84 -6.90 -11.38 -0.56
C ASN A 84 -7.82 -10.15 -0.67
N HIS A 85 -7.60 -9.31 -1.68
CA HIS A 85 -8.42 -8.12 -1.92
C HIS A 85 -9.90 -8.51 -2.11
N ASN A 86 -10.18 -9.55 -2.89
CA ASN A 86 -11.54 -10.04 -3.08
C ASN A 86 -12.17 -10.55 -1.79
N GLN A 87 -11.42 -11.29 -0.96
CA GLN A 87 -11.90 -11.81 0.32
C GLN A 87 -12.16 -10.69 1.34
N VAL A 88 -11.25 -9.72 1.46
CA VAL A 88 -11.39 -8.56 2.36
C VAL A 88 -12.57 -7.69 1.92
N ARG A 89 -12.75 -7.45 0.62
CA ARG A 89 -13.91 -6.74 0.09
C ARG A 89 -15.22 -7.44 0.47
N ALA A 90 -15.29 -8.76 0.29
CA ALA A 90 -16.48 -9.54 0.67
C ALA A 90 -16.76 -9.50 2.18
N LEU A 91 -15.72 -9.46 3.03
CA LEU A 91 -15.89 -9.25 4.48
C LEU A 91 -16.40 -7.84 4.81
N ALA A 92 -15.88 -6.83 4.14
CA ALA A 92 -16.31 -5.45 4.33
C ALA A 92 -17.79 -5.24 3.94
N GLU A 93 -18.22 -5.83 2.81
CA GLU A 93 -19.62 -5.83 2.38
C GLU A 93 -20.53 -6.52 3.40
N ARG A 94 -20.11 -7.67 3.93
CA ARG A 94 -20.83 -8.37 5.01
C ARG A 94 -20.88 -7.54 6.29
N ALA A 95 -19.79 -6.87 6.65
CA ALA A 95 -19.73 -6.02 7.85
C ALA A 95 -20.67 -4.80 7.73
N ALA A 96 -20.82 -4.23 6.53
CA ALA A 96 -21.76 -3.13 6.29
C ALA A 96 -23.23 -3.54 6.52
N GLN A 97 -23.55 -4.82 6.33
CA GLN A 97 -24.91 -5.37 6.47
C GLN A 97 -25.15 -6.06 7.83
N ALA A 98 -24.13 -6.14 8.69
CA ALA A 98 -24.22 -6.88 9.92
C ALA A 98 -25.15 -6.20 10.96
N PRO A 99 -25.95 -6.97 11.70
CA PRO A 99 -27.06 -6.45 12.50
C PRO A 99 -26.62 -5.71 13.78
N ASP A 100 -25.44 -6.01 14.29
CA ASP A 100 -24.94 -5.47 15.55
C ASP A 100 -23.43 -5.15 15.50
N TYR A 101 -22.90 -4.64 16.60
CA TYR A 101 -21.50 -4.29 16.73
C TYR A 101 -20.58 -5.52 16.83
N GLU A 102 -20.99 -6.57 17.53
CA GLU A 102 -20.16 -7.76 17.75
C GLU A 102 -19.93 -8.53 16.44
N ALA A 103 -20.97 -8.69 15.63
CA ALA A 103 -20.87 -9.30 14.30
C ALA A 103 -19.93 -8.50 13.39
N ARG A 104 -20.01 -7.17 13.41
CA ARG A 104 -19.08 -6.28 12.67
C ARG A 104 -17.65 -6.42 13.15
N ARG A 105 -17.45 -6.44 14.47
CA ARG A 105 -16.13 -6.61 15.08
C ARG A 105 -15.50 -7.95 14.70
N ALA A 106 -16.27 -9.05 14.73
CA ALA A 106 -15.80 -10.36 14.33
C ALA A 106 -15.36 -10.40 12.85
N LEU A 107 -16.16 -9.83 11.94
CA LEU A 107 -15.81 -9.74 10.51
C LEU A 107 -14.56 -8.87 10.28
N ASN A 108 -14.41 -7.78 11.03
CA ASN A 108 -13.20 -6.94 10.96
C ASN A 108 -11.96 -7.68 11.49
N GLN A 109 -12.11 -8.49 12.53
CA GLN A 109 -11.02 -9.35 13.03
C GLN A 109 -10.62 -10.40 12.00
N GLU A 110 -11.59 -11.05 11.34
CA GLU A 110 -11.35 -11.99 10.24
C GLU A 110 -10.61 -11.30 9.09
N ALA A 111 -10.99 -10.06 8.73
CA ALA A 111 -10.30 -9.30 7.70
C ALA A 111 -8.85 -8.95 8.08
N SER A 112 -8.58 -8.65 9.34
CA SER A 112 -7.21 -8.44 9.85
C SER A 112 -6.38 -9.74 9.80
N GLN A 113 -6.99 -10.88 10.14
CA GLN A 113 -6.32 -12.18 10.04
C GLN A 113 -5.96 -12.53 8.60
N LEU A 114 -6.86 -12.28 7.63
CA LEU A 114 -6.56 -12.49 6.21
C LEU A 114 -5.40 -11.62 5.73
N LYS A 115 -5.28 -10.38 6.20
CA LYS A 115 -4.16 -9.50 5.83
C LYS A 115 -2.83 -10.01 6.39
N GLN A 116 -2.81 -10.50 7.63
CA GLN A 116 -1.63 -11.14 8.21
C GLN A 116 -1.27 -12.42 7.44
N GLN A 117 -2.25 -13.23 7.08
CA GLN A 117 -2.02 -14.44 6.28
C GLN A 117 -1.40 -14.10 4.91
N LEU A 118 -1.88 -13.04 4.24
CA LEU A 118 -1.29 -12.59 2.98
C LEU A 118 0.20 -12.23 3.11
N GLU A 119 0.59 -11.56 4.20
CA GLU A 119 2.00 -11.25 4.45
C GLU A 119 2.84 -12.53 4.54
N LEU A 120 2.36 -13.53 5.28
CA LEU A 120 3.01 -14.83 5.39
C LEU A 120 3.09 -15.56 4.04
N ASP A 121 2.01 -15.52 3.25
CA ASP A 121 1.98 -16.14 1.92
C ASP A 121 2.98 -15.50 0.96
N ILE A 122 3.10 -14.16 0.97
CA ILE A 122 4.09 -13.43 0.16
C ILE A 122 5.51 -13.82 0.57
N LEU A 123 5.81 -13.86 1.87
CA LEU A 123 7.12 -14.28 2.36
C LEU A 123 7.41 -15.73 1.97
N ALA A 124 6.43 -16.64 2.07
CA ALA A 124 6.60 -18.03 1.67
C ALA A 124 6.86 -18.18 0.16
N ILE A 125 6.19 -17.38 -0.68
CA ILE A 125 6.47 -17.29 -2.11
C ILE A 125 7.93 -16.85 -2.32
N GLN A 126 8.36 -15.75 -1.69
CA GLN A 126 9.72 -15.23 -1.83
C GLN A 126 10.79 -16.24 -1.37
N ALA A 127 10.58 -16.92 -0.25
CA ALA A 127 11.50 -17.96 0.23
C ALA A 127 11.66 -19.11 -0.77
N ARG A 128 10.54 -19.57 -1.36
CA ARG A 128 10.56 -20.63 -2.37
C ARG A 128 11.34 -20.22 -3.62
N TYR A 129 11.12 -19.01 -4.14
CA TYR A 129 11.86 -18.51 -5.31
C TYR A 129 13.34 -18.27 -4.99
N ALA A 130 13.67 -17.77 -3.79
CA ALA A 130 15.06 -17.64 -3.34
C ALA A 130 15.79 -19.00 -3.38
N ARG A 131 15.15 -20.09 -2.95
CA ARG A 131 15.72 -21.45 -3.09
C ARG A 131 15.88 -21.89 -4.54
N GLN A 132 14.89 -21.63 -5.38
CA GLN A 132 14.94 -21.99 -6.80
C GLN A 132 16.10 -21.28 -7.52
N ASP A 133 16.41 -20.05 -7.11
CA ASP A 133 17.54 -19.27 -7.62
C ASP A 133 18.88 -19.62 -6.95
N GLY A 134 18.91 -20.59 -6.04
CA GLY A 134 20.10 -21.04 -5.32
C GLY A 134 20.55 -20.14 -4.17
N ASN A 135 19.72 -19.17 -3.76
CA ASN A 135 19.99 -18.26 -2.66
C ASN A 135 19.44 -18.80 -1.33
N GLU A 136 20.09 -19.85 -0.82
CA GLU A 136 19.66 -20.54 0.40
C GLU A 136 19.73 -19.64 1.64
N GLU A 137 20.74 -18.76 1.72
CA GLU A 137 20.88 -17.83 2.84
C GLU A 137 19.68 -16.87 2.95
N LEU A 138 19.22 -16.35 1.81
CA LEU A 138 18.03 -15.50 1.77
C LEU A 138 16.77 -16.28 2.14
N ALA A 139 16.60 -17.49 1.59
CA ALA A 139 15.45 -18.33 1.91
C ALA A 139 15.33 -18.58 3.42
N LEU A 140 16.44 -18.96 4.08
CA LEU A 140 16.49 -19.19 5.53
C LEU A 140 16.18 -17.92 6.34
N LYS A 141 16.67 -16.75 5.91
CA LYS A 141 16.34 -15.47 6.58
C LYS A 141 14.85 -15.13 6.49
N ILE A 142 14.23 -15.42 5.35
CA ILE A 142 12.79 -15.20 5.17
C ILE A 142 12.00 -16.18 6.04
N GLU A 143 12.39 -17.44 6.10
CA GLU A 143 11.74 -18.44 6.96
C GLU A 143 11.86 -18.14 8.45
N ASP A 144 13.04 -17.69 8.91
CA ASP A 144 13.22 -17.20 10.28
C ASP A 144 12.33 -15.97 10.56
N SER A 145 12.12 -15.12 9.56
CA SER A 145 11.18 -13.99 9.68
C SER A 145 9.72 -14.46 9.78
N ILE A 146 9.31 -15.46 8.99
CA ILE A 146 8.00 -16.11 9.09
C ILE A 146 7.81 -16.71 10.49
N GLU A 147 8.81 -17.42 11.01
CA GLU A 147 8.77 -18.03 12.34
C GLU A 147 8.60 -16.98 13.44
N LYS A 148 9.29 -15.85 13.36
CA LYS A 148 9.15 -14.73 14.30
C LYS A 148 7.79 -14.04 14.24
N ILE A 149 7.16 -13.98 13.07
CA ILE A 149 5.79 -13.43 12.93
C ILE A 149 4.78 -14.37 13.57
N LEU A 150 4.93 -15.68 13.36
CA LEU A 150 4.03 -16.69 13.93
C LEU A 150 4.24 -16.87 15.44
N ASN A 151 5.48 -16.76 15.90
CA ASN A 151 5.90 -16.96 17.28
C ASN A 151 6.71 -15.74 17.75
N PRO A 152 6.05 -14.61 18.03
CA PRO A 152 6.75 -13.42 18.48
C PRO A 152 7.50 -13.72 19.79
N PRO A 153 8.77 -13.30 19.91
CA PRO A 153 9.53 -13.53 21.13
C PRO A 153 8.81 -12.86 22.31
N MET A 154 8.79 -13.56 23.45
CA MET A 154 8.26 -12.96 24.68
C MET A 154 9.03 -11.68 24.98
N PRO A 155 8.35 -10.57 25.33
CA PRO A 155 9.02 -9.35 25.71
C PRO A 155 9.91 -9.62 26.91
N GLU A 156 11.19 -9.24 26.82
CA GLU A 156 12.11 -9.32 27.95
C GLU A 156 11.55 -8.46 29.09
N ALA A 157 11.50 -9.03 30.29
CA ALA A 157 11.01 -8.32 31.46
C ALA A 157 11.82 -7.02 31.65
N PRO A 158 11.18 -5.92 32.09
CA PRO A 158 11.89 -4.67 32.33
C PRO A 158 13.06 -4.92 33.28
N THR A 159 14.27 -4.62 32.83
CA THR A 159 15.44 -4.59 33.70
C THR A 159 15.25 -3.43 34.67
N GLU A 160 14.63 -3.71 35.81
CA GLU A 160 14.44 -2.74 36.88
C GLU A 160 15.83 -2.36 37.40
N THR A 161 16.34 -1.21 36.94
CA THR A 161 17.55 -0.61 37.47
C THR A 161 17.23 -0.13 38.88
N ARG A 162 17.50 -0.98 39.87
CA ARG A 162 17.43 -0.61 41.29
C ARG A 162 18.27 0.66 41.48
N PRO A 163 17.69 1.79 41.94
CA PRO A 163 18.46 3.00 42.16
C PRO A 163 19.54 2.71 43.20
N GLU A 164 20.77 3.17 42.91
CA GLU A 164 21.89 3.05 43.85
C GLU A 164 21.49 3.65 45.21
N PRO A 165 21.84 3.00 46.34
CA PRO A 165 21.55 3.54 47.65
C PRO A 165 22.26 4.89 47.79
N GLN A 166 21.46 5.96 47.93
CA GLN A 166 21.98 7.28 48.25
C GLN A 166 22.56 7.25 49.66
N ASN A 167 23.89 7.19 49.75
CA ASN A 167 24.62 7.30 51.00
C ASN A 167 24.53 8.77 51.45
N ARG A 168 23.82 9.04 52.55
CA ARG A 168 23.87 10.30 53.29
C ARG A 168 24.16 10.02 54.76
#